data_AF-A0A2E0EL79-F1
#
_entry.id   AF-A0A2E0EL79-F1
#
_cell.length_a   1.000
_cell.length_b   1.000
_cell.length_c   1.000
_cell.angle_alpha   90.00
_cell.angle_beta   90.00
_cell.angle_gamma   90.00
#
_symmetry.space_group_name_H-M   'P 1'
#
loop_
_entity.id
_entity.type
_entity.pdbx_description
1 polymer ?
#
loop_
_entity_poly.entity_id
_entity_poly.type
_entity_poly.pdbx_seq_one_letter_code
_entity_poly.pdbx_strand_id
1 'polypeptide(L)' 'MPCPQCNKPSAEAFKPFCSKRCADVDLGKWLNESYALPSQEPLDEEAIEQMIQAQEIVTKE' A
#
# COMPACT_ATOMS: atom_id res chain seq x y z
N MET A 1 -20.28 3.49 -3.26
CA MET A 1 -19.00 3.32 -4.00
C MET A 1 -18.85 1.84 -4.34
N PRO A 2 -18.16 1.47 -5.43
CA PRO A 2 -17.89 0.06 -5.72
C PRO A 2 -16.92 -0.53 -4.70
N CYS A 3 -17.12 -1.80 -4.35
CA CYS A 3 -16.23 -2.57 -3.48
C CYS A 3 -14.86 -2.75 -4.17
N PRO A 4 -13.75 -2.36 -3.53
CA PRO A 4 -12.42 -2.43 -4.17
C PRO A 4 -11.94 -3.86 -4.43
N GLN A 5 -12.54 -4.86 -3.78
CA GLN A 5 -12.15 -6.27 -3.96
C GLN A 5 -12.92 -6.99 -5.08
N CYS A 6 -14.13 -6.53 -5.44
CA CYS A 6 -14.97 -7.26 -6.41
C CYS A 6 -15.93 -6.40 -7.25
N ASN A 7 -15.85 -5.08 -7.16
CA ASN A 7 -16.65 -4.09 -7.89
C ASN A 7 -18.18 -4.11 -7.67
N LYS A 8 -18.69 -4.96 -6.77
CA LYS A 8 -20.10 -4.91 -6.35
C LYS A 8 -20.40 -3.65 -5.54
N PRO A 9 -21.66 -3.16 -5.49
CA PRO A 9 -22.02 -2.03 -4.63
C PRO A 9 -21.64 -2.28 -3.16
N SER A 10 -21.01 -1.29 -2.51
CA SER A 10 -20.69 -1.35 -1.08
C SER A 10 -21.96 -1.49 -0.23
N ALA A 11 -21.90 -2.31 0.81
CA ALA A 11 -22.96 -2.43 1.80
C ALA A 11 -22.67 -1.49 2.98
N GLU A 12 -23.69 -0.84 3.52
CA GLU A 12 -23.52 0.17 4.58
C GLU A 12 -22.75 -0.34 5.81
N ALA A 13 -23.08 -1.55 6.28
CA ALA A 13 -22.40 -2.18 7.41
C ALA A 13 -20.94 -2.57 7.13
N PHE A 14 -20.52 -2.59 5.87
CA PHE A 14 -19.19 -3.07 5.45
C PHE A 14 -18.41 -2.07 4.60
N LYS A 15 -18.85 -0.80 4.50
CA LYS A 15 -18.17 0.23 3.70
C LYS A 15 -16.66 0.26 4.03
N PRO A 16 -15.75 0.26 3.04
CA PRO A 16 -15.99 0.40 1.59
C PRO A 16 -16.37 -0.88 0.83
N PHE A 17 -16.50 -2.02 1.50
CA PHE A 17 -16.72 -3.35 0.90
C PHE A 17 -18.21 -3.70 0.75
N CYS A 18 -18.48 -4.78 -0.01
CA CYS A 18 -19.83 -5.33 -0.17
C CYS A 18 -20.21 -6.37 0.90
N SER A 19 -19.24 -6.91 1.65
CA SER A 19 -19.46 -7.95 2.67
C SER A 19 -18.26 -8.13 3.60
N LYS A 20 -18.46 -8.81 4.73
CA LYS A 20 -17.37 -9.26 5.63
C LYS A 20 -16.28 -10.04 4.87
N ARG A 21 -16.68 -10.95 3.98
CA ARG A 21 -15.73 -11.76 3.20
C ARG A 21 -14.76 -10.88 2.39
N CYS A 22 -15.25 -9.81 1.75
CA CYS A 22 -14.37 -8.91 1.00
C CYS A 22 -13.44 -8.10 1.92
N ALA A 23 -13.89 -7.71 3.11
CA ALA A 23 -13.03 -7.07 4.11
C ALA A 23 -11.92 -8.03 4.60
N ASP A 24 -12.26 -9.30 4.88
CA ASP A 24 -11.29 -10.31 5.32
C ASP A 24 -10.26 -10.61 4.21
N VAL A 25 -10.67 -10.64 2.93
CA VAL A 25 -9.76 -10.83 1.79
C VAL A 25 -8.78 -9.67 1.66
N ASP A 26 -9.25 -8.43 1.82
CA ASP A 26 -8.38 -7.25 1.80
C ASP A 26 -7.34 -7.32 2.93
N LEU A 27 -7.79 -7.63 4.15
CA LEU A 27 -6.90 -7.83 5.30
C LEU A 27 -5.88 -8.95 5.03
N GLY A 28 -6.29 -10.06 4.42
CA GLY A 28 -5.38 -11.13 4.03
C GLY A 28 -4.30 -10.66 3.06
N LYS A 29 -4.61 -9.78 2.11
CA LYS A 29 -3.60 -9.19 1.20
C LYS A 29 -2.60 -8.31 1.93
N TRP A 30 -3.04 -7.57 2.95
CA TRP A 30 -2.13 -6.81 3.82
C TRP A 30 -1.18 -7.71 4.61
N LEU A 31 -1.72 -8.73 5.27
CA LEU A 31 -0.94 -9.64 6.11
C LEU A 31 0.02 -10.52 5.30
N ASN A 32 -0.31 -10.80 4.04
CA ASN A 32 0.52 -11.57 3.13
C ASN A 32 1.43 -10.69 2.25
N GLU A 33 1.59 -9.41 2.59
CA GLU A 33 2.46 -8.46 1.85
C GLU A 33 2.16 -8.40 0.35
N SER A 34 0.92 -8.68 -0.04
CA SER A 34 0.51 -8.69 -1.46
C SER A 34 0.32 -7.29 -2.02
N TYR A 35 0.19 -6.29 -1.15
CA TYR A 35 0.24 -4.87 -1.53
C TYR A 35 1.69 -4.40 -1.47
N ALA A 36 2.35 -4.41 -2.62
CA ALA A 36 3.71 -3.91 -2.78
C ALA A 36 3.77 -2.90 -3.93
N LEU A 37 4.61 -1.87 -3.76
CA LEU A 37 4.98 -0.98 -4.86
C LEU A 37 6.15 -1.60 -5.61
N PRO A 38 6.13 -1.61 -6.96
CA PRO A 38 7.27 -2.07 -7.73
C PRO A 38 8.46 -1.14 -7.48
N SER A 39 9.63 -1.72 -7.16
CA SER A 39 10.89 -0.97 -7.14
C SER A 39 11.47 -0.91 -8.55
N GLN A 40 12.05 0.23 -8.92
CA GLN A 40 12.68 0.41 -10.23
C GLN A 40 14.09 -0.22 -10.26
N GLU A 41 14.80 -0.24 -9.12
CA GLU A 41 16.10 -0.91 -8.95
C GLU A 41 16.25 -1.41 -7.51
N PRO A 42 16.98 -2.52 -7.25
CA PRO A 42 17.38 -2.86 -5.90
C PRO A 42 18.37 -1.80 -5.42
N LEU A 43 17.95 -0.98 -4.45
CA LEU A 43 18.85 -0.05 -3.78
C LEU A 43 19.79 -0.87 -2.89
N ASP A 44 21.09 -0.81 -3.15
CA ASP A 44 22.08 -1.29 -2.20
C ASP A 44 22.23 -0.31 -1.03
N GLU A 45 22.94 -0.75 0.01
CA GLU A 45 23.06 -0.01 1.26
C GLU A 45 23.74 1.36 1.05
N GLU A 46 24.70 1.44 0.11
CA GLU A 46 25.35 2.69 -0.29
C GLU A 46 24.38 3.65 -0.99
N ALA A 47 23.55 3.16 -1.91
CA ALA A 47 22.54 3.96 -2.59
C ALA A 47 21.49 4.51 -1.62
N ILE A 48 21.05 3.70 -0.65
CA ILE A 48 20.10 4.14 0.40
C ILE A 48 20.71 5.28 1.22
N GLU A 49 21.96 5.14 1.64
CA GLU A 49 22.63 6.14 2.47
C GLU A 49 22.84 7.47 1.73
N GLN A 50 23.19 7.41 0.44
CA GLN A 50 23.27 8.58 -0.42
C GLN A 50 21.92 9.30 -0.58
N MET A 51 20.82 8.54 -0.74
CA MET A 51 19.48 9.12 -0.87
C MET A 51 19.01 9.80 0.42
N ILE A 52 19.30 9.21 1.59
CA ILE A 52 18.97 9.81 2.90
C ILE A 52 19.74 11.11 3.09
N GLN A 53 21.06 11.12 2.81
CA GLN A 53 21.88 12.32 2.90
C GLN A 53 21.39 13.43 1.97
N ALA A 54 21.02 13.08 0.73
CA ALA A 54 20.49 14.04 -0.23
C ALA A 54 19.17 14.70 0.25
N GLN A 55 18.26 13.95 0.88
CA GLN A 55 17.02 14.51 1.44
C GLN A 55 17.26 15.44 2.64
N GLU A 56 18.24 15.14 3.50
CA GLU A 56 18.59 15.99 4.64
C GLU A 56 19.19 17.34 4.20
N ILE A 57 19.91 17.36 3.08
CA ILE A 57 20.47 18.60 2.51
C ILE A 57 19.34 19.49 1.97
N VAL A 58 18.35 18.90 1.29
CA VAL A 58 17.22 19.64 0.68
C VAL A 58 16.25 20.23 1.73
N THR A 59 16.19 19.66 2.94
CA THR A 59 15.24 20.08 3.99
C THR A 59 15.81 21.07 5.01
N LYS A 60 17.11 21.39 4.94
CA LYS A 60 17.80 22.33 5.84
C LYS A 60 18.05 23.72 5.22
N GLU A 61 17.56 23.99 4.01
CA GLU A 61 17.50 25.34 3.42
C GLU A 61 16.13 26.01 3.60
#